data_AF-A0AAU1EAF7-F1
#
_entry.id   AF-A0AAU1EAF7-F1
#
_cell.length_a   1.000
_cell.length_b   1.000
_cell.length_c   1.000
_cell.angle_alpha   90.00
_cell.angle_beta   90.00
_cell.angle_gamma   90.00
#
_symmetry.space_group_name_H-M   'P 1'
#
loop_
_entity.id
_entity.type
_entity.pdbx_description
1 polymer ?
#
loop_
_entity_poly.entity_id
_entity_poly.type
_entity_poly.pdbx_seq_one_letter_code
_entity_poly.pdbx_strand_id
1 'polypeptide(L)'
;MQETPGMSRARFLGMAAAVGGAAAVLPVGAAARAGATPAGRAPLTARERAGTTAPTASARRGLTHRGVVYEIGDGESPATGWNVRDMRADLRAVAHDLHADSVKVTGDGVGRLTATAAEAAERGLHVWLEPTLGDVPERDILDHLAETGRSAERLRRQGAGVHLSVGCEFVLYVPGIVPGANIQERVENLLKGNFDPVVMARRLHRFTAKAAKTGRSVFRGPLTYAAAQDEDVDWGLFDLVGIDYYSFFRRPSDYLRDLAQYKRFGKPVAVMEFGCCTFEGAPEQGGMGWDVVDYTKDPPEIKAGLVRSERTQAAYLTDVLAAFEAAGLYAAMAYTFVTRDAPHRRHDPRHDLDMASYSITKTIEKRPGDPAAGVHWEPKEAFHALARQYGSHRRA
;
A
#
# COMPACT_ATOMS: atom_id res chain seq x y z
N MET A 1 -1.88 -31.05 -13.86
CA MET A 1 -1.96 -29.58 -14.01
C MET A 1 -1.49 -29.02 -12.68
N GLN A 2 -0.21 -28.68 -12.57
CA GLN A 2 0.32 -28.08 -11.33
C GLN A 2 -0.14 -26.63 -11.32
N GLU A 3 -0.95 -26.25 -10.32
CA GLU A 3 -1.30 -24.85 -10.08
C GLU A 3 -0.01 -24.13 -9.65
N THR A 4 0.50 -23.24 -10.48
CA THR A 4 1.58 -22.33 -10.09
C THR A 4 1.00 -21.37 -9.05
N PRO A 5 1.46 -21.38 -7.79
CA PRO A 5 0.90 -20.49 -6.78
C PRO A 5 1.24 -19.03 -7.15
N GLY A 6 0.22 -18.17 -7.17
CA GLY A 6 0.40 -16.74 -7.47
C GLY A 6 1.31 -16.01 -6.48
N MET A 7 1.77 -14.82 -6.87
CA MET A 7 2.64 -13.96 -6.05
C MET A 7 1.79 -12.88 -5.35
N SER A 8 1.82 -12.83 -4.01
CA SER A 8 1.34 -11.67 -3.24
C SER A 8 2.46 -10.64 -3.06
N ARG A 9 2.10 -9.39 -2.76
CA ARG A 9 3.05 -8.32 -2.40
C ARG A 9 3.99 -8.69 -1.24
N ALA A 10 3.46 -9.32 -0.18
CA ALA A 10 4.29 -9.85 0.91
C ALA A 10 5.26 -10.94 0.43
N ARG A 11 4.84 -11.77 -0.53
CA ARG A 11 5.69 -12.77 -1.20
C ARG A 11 6.62 -12.14 -2.23
N PHE A 12 6.36 -10.94 -2.72
CA PHE A 12 7.26 -10.16 -3.58
C PHE A 12 8.37 -9.50 -2.77
N LEU A 13 8.03 -8.89 -1.63
CA LEU A 13 9.02 -8.41 -0.65
C LEU A 13 9.86 -9.58 -0.10
N GLY A 14 9.22 -10.73 0.14
CA GLY A 14 9.88 -11.99 0.48
C GLY A 14 10.75 -12.53 -0.66
N MET A 15 10.22 -12.76 -1.87
CA MET A 15 10.97 -13.37 -3.00
C MET A 15 11.98 -12.43 -3.67
N ALA A 16 11.91 -11.12 -3.45
CA ALA A 16 13.07 -10.27 -3.71
C ALA A 16 14.31 -10.85 -2.99
N ALA A 17 14.14 -11.57 -1.87
CA ALA A 17 15.15 -12.40 -1.20
C ALA A 17 15.75 -13.57 -2.00
N ALA A 18 15.16 -14.00 -3.11
CA ALA A 18 15.51 -15.30 -3.71
C ALA A 18 16.18 -15.24 -5.09
N VAL A 19 16.03 -14.18 -5.90
CA VAL A 19 16.58 -14.16 -7.27
C VAL A 19 17.11 -12.78 -7.63
N GLY A 20 18.42 -12.60 -7.48
CA GLY A 20 19.14 -11.36 -7.75
C GLY A 20 19.20 -10.94 -9.22
N GLY A 21 19.20 -9.62 -9.42
CA GLY A 21 19.50 -8.96 -10.68
C GLY A 21 20.24 -7.65 -10.41
N ALA A 22 21.50 -7.55 -10.82
CA ALA A 22 22.32 -6.36 -10.63
C ALA A 22 21.83 -5.21 -11.52
N ALA A 23 21.49 -4.07 -10.92
CA ALA A 23 21.36 -2.80 -11.63
C ALA A 23 22.24 -1.75 -10.94
N ALA A 24 23.20 -1.24 -11.71
CA ALA A 24 24.13 -0.20 -11.30
C ALA A 24 23.38 1.09 -10.92
N VAL A 25 23.87 1.72 -9.85
CA VAL A 25 23.36 2.94 -9.24
C VAL A 25 23.39 4.11 -10.23
N LEU A 26 22.24 4.73 -10.47
CA LEU A 26 22.11 6.10 -10.97
C LEU A 26 21.06 6.84 -10.13
N PRO A 27 21.28 8.11 -9.75
CA PRO A 27 20.35 8.85 -8.92
C PRO A 27 19.15 9.28 -9.79
N VAL A 28 17.95 8.75 -9.53
CA VAL A 28 16.73 9.22 -10.20
C VAL A 28 16.10 10.33 -9.36
N GLY A 29 16.67 11.52 -9.50
CA GLY A 29 15.96 12.78 -9.33
C GLY A 29 15.67 13.35 -10.71
N ALA A 30 14.38 13.56 -11.01
CA ALA A 30 13.88 14.29 -12.18
C ALA A 30 14.08 13.66 -13.57
N ALA A 31 13.17 12.76 -13.95
CA ALA A 31 12.75 12.56 -15.35
C ALA A 31 11.32 11.99 -15.34
N ALA A 32 10.28 12.81 -15.23
CA ALA A 32 9.56 13.25 -16.44
C ALA A 32 8.90 14.62 -16.22
N ARG A 33 9.65 15.70 -16.49
CA ARG A 33 9.07 16.95 -16.99
C ARG A 33 9.88 17.42 -18.19
N ALA A 34 9.58 16.82 -19.34
CA ALA A 34 9.99 17.36 -20.62
C ALA A 34 8.87 17.14 -21.64
N GLY A 35 8.23 18.25 -22.03
CA GLY A 35 7.59 18.39 -23.35
C GLY A 35 6.18 17.83 -23.52
N ALA A 36 5.18 18.49 -22.93
CA ALA A 36 3.84 18.51 -23.52
C ALA A 36 3.41 19.97 -23.72
N THR A 37 3.66 20.49 -24.92
CA THR A 37 2.99 21.70 -25.42
C THR A 37 1.49 21.45 -25.56
N PRO A 38 0.63 22.45 -25.30
CA PRO A 38 -0.81 22.25 -25.23
C PRO A 38 -1.40 22.13 -26.64
N ALA A 39 -1.91 20.96 -27.00
CA ALA A 39 -2.77 20.81 -28.18
C ALA A 39 -4.24 20.97 -27.75
N GLY A 40 -4.97 21.76 -28.54
CA GLY A 40 -6.28 22.33 -28.26
C GLY A 40 -7.36 21.36 -27.75
N ARG A 41 -8.09 21.83 -26.75
CA ARG A 41 -9.32 21.24 -26.22
C ARG A 41 -10.50 21.70 -27.07
N ALA A 42 -11.32 20.78 -27.57
CA ALA A 42 -12.68 21.09 -28.03
C ALA A 42 -13.64 21.13 -26.83
N PRO A 43 -14.66 22.01 -26.81
CA PRO A 43 -15.56 22.14 -25.66
C PRO A 43 -16.59 21.01 -25.65
N LEU A 44 -16.65 20.26 -24.55
CA LEU A 44 -17.79 19.39 -24.26
C LEU A 44 -18.91 20.25 -23.68
N THR A 45 -20.04 20.22 -24.37
CA THR A 45 -21.25 20.97 -24.05
C THR A 45 -21.90 20.46 -22.77
N ALA A 46 -22.36 21.41 -21.96
CA ALA A 46 -23.14 21.18 -20.76
C ALA A 46 -24.47 20.49 -21.08
N ARG A 47 -24.85 19.51 -20.28
CA ARG A 47 -26.26 19.10 -20.15
C ARG A 47 -26.60 18.87 -18.68
N GLU A 48 -27.85 19.19 -18.37
CA GLU A 48 -28.35 19.67 -17.09
C GLU A 48 -28.46 18.64 -15.97
N ARG A 49 -28.57 19.22 -14.77
CA ARG A 49 -28.73 18.61 -13.45
C ARG A 49 -30.01 17.78 -13.31
N ALA A 50 -29.94 16.72 -12.51
CA ALA A 50 -31.04 16.29 -11.66
C ALA A 50 -30.51 16.08 -10.23
N GLY A 51 -31.25 16.62 -9.27
CA GLY A 51 -30.76 16.94 -7.93
C GLY A 51 -30.53 15.76 -7.00
N THR A 52 -29.65 15.98 -6.03
CA THR A 52 -29.66 15.29 -4.74
C THR A 52 -29.09 16.25 -3.70
N THR A 53 -29.80 16.35 -2.60
CA THR A 53 -29.59 17.25 -1.46
C THR A 53 -28.22 17.03 -0.83
N ALA A 54 -27.39 18.07 -0.82
CA ALA A 54 -26.12 18.08 -0.11
C ALA A 54 -26.37 18.12 1.41
N PRO A 55 -25.69 17.27 2.22
CA PRO A 55 -25.68 17.47 3.66
C PRO A 55 -24.83 18.70 4.00
N THR A 56 -25.34 19.52 4.90
CA THR A 56 -24.65 20.68 5.47
C THR A 56 -23.41 20.24 6.25
N ALA A 57 -22.25 20.41 5.64
CA ALA A 57 -20.96 20.10 6.24
C ALA A 57 -20.56 21.18 7.27
N SER A 58 -20.77 20.93 8.57
CA SER A 58 -19.81 21.40 9.57
C SER A 58 -18.65 20.38 9.61
N ALA A 59 -17.86 20.34 8.55
CA ALA A 59 -16.76 19.40 8.43
C ALA A 59 -15.71 19.71 9.50
N ARG A 60 -15.49 18.77 10.41
CA ARG A 60 -14.26 18.73 11.21
C ARG A 60 -13.08 18.83 10.23
N ARG A 61 -12.21 19.83 10.39
CA ARG A 61 -10.99 19.95 9.60
C ARG A 61 -10.05 18.79 9.97
N GLY A 62 -9.59 18.01 9.00
CA GLY A 62 -8.62 16.91 9.21
C GLY A 62 -8.98 15.62 8.47
N LEU A 63 -8.23 14.55 8.73
CA LEU A 63 -8.50 13.20 8.23
C LEU A 63 -9.77 12.62 8.85
N THR A 64 -10.63 12.02 8.03
CA THR A 64 -11.78 11.21 8.50
C THR A 64 -11.33 9.88 9.06
N HIS A 65 -10.38 9.23 8.41
CA HIS A 65 -9.88 7.90 8.76
C HIS A 65 -8.36 7.87 8.91
N ARG A 66 -7.89 7.28 10.00
CA ARG A 66 -6.47 7.08 10.30
C ARG A 66 -6.21 5.61 10.54
N GLY A 67 -5.32 5.04 9.74
CA GLY A 67 -5.11 3.60 9.78
C GLY A 67 -3.69 3.18 9.48
N VAL A 68 -3.58 1.88 9.31
CA VAL A 68 -2.35 1.16 8.97
C VAL A 68 -2.70 0.08 7.96
N VAL A 69 -1.74 -0.25 7.11
CA VAL A 69 -1.83 -1.41 6.24
C VAL A 69 -1.48 -2.67 7.03
N TYR A 70 -2.26 -3.72 6.86
CA TYR A 70 -2.02 -5.04 7.40
C TYR A 70 -1.95 -6.03 6.25
N GLU A 71 -0.72 -6.37 5.88
CA GLU A 71 -0.44 -7.31 4.79
C GLU A 71 -0.57 -8.75 5.25
N ILE A 72 -1.19 -9.57 4.40
CA ILE A 72 -1.37 -11.00 4.63
C ILE A 72 -0.86 -11.80 3.43
N GLY A 73 -0.35 -12.99 3.71
CA GLY A 73 0.10 -13.93 2.69
C GLY A 73 0.42 -15.29 3.29
N ASP A 74 0.72 -16.28 2.46
CA ASP A 74 1.16 -17.61 2.92
C ASP A 74 2.58 -17.58 3.52
N GLY A 75 3.35 -16.52 3.26
CA GLY A 75 4.75 -16.40 3.67
C GLY A 75 5.66 -17.42 2.99
N GLU A 76 6.94 -17.34 3.28
CA GLU A 76 7.95 -18.30 2.78
C GLU A 76 8.13 -19.48 3.75
N SER A 77 7.79 -19.26 5.01
CA SER A 77 7.79 -20.24 6.09
C SER A 77 6.52 -20.13 6.95
N PRO A 78 6.19 -21.17 7.73
CA PRO A 78 5.09 -21.10 8.71
C PRO A 78 5.24 -19.95 9.72
N ALA A 79 6.46 -19.51 10.02
CA ALA A 79 6.72 -18.37 10.91
C ALA A 79 6.33 -17.03 10.29
N THR A 80 6.47 -16.90 8.96
CA THR A 80 6.21 -15.67 8.21
C THR A 80 4.81 -15.63 7.60
N GLY A 81 4.15 -16.78 7.49
CA GLY A 81 2.82 -16.91 6.93
C GLY A 81 1.71 -16.39 7.84
N TRP A 82 0.54 -16.15 7.25
CA TRP A 82 -0.65 -15.74 7.97
C TRP A 82 -1.02 -16.77 9.03
N ASN A 83 -1.17 -16.30 10.27
CA ASN A 83 -1.57 -17.11 11.40
C ASN A 83 -2.73 -16.43 12.13
N VAL A 84 -3.82 -17.18 12.38
CA VAL A 84 -5.03 -16.62 13.01
C VAL A 84 -4.77 -16.04 14.41
N ARG A 85 -3.89 -16.65 15.20
CA ARG A 85 -3.58 -16.18 16.56
C ARG A 85 -2.82 -14.86 16.51
N ASP A 86 -1.83 -14.78 15.64
CA ASP A 86 -1.02 -13.58 15.49
C ASP A 86 -1.84 -12.44 14.89
N MET A 87 -2.62 -12.71 13.83
CA MET A 87 -3.53 -11.74 13.23
C MET A 87 -4.48 -11.12 14.25
N ARG A 88 -5.05 -11.93 15.14
CA ARG A 88 -5.91 -11.44 16.24
C ARG A 88 -5.17 -10.56 17.24
N ALA A 89 -3.91 -10.86 17.54
CA ALA A 89 -3.08 -10.06 18.43
C ALA A 89 -2.66 -8.74 17.77
N ASP A 90 -2.28 -8.79 16.50
CA ASP A 90 -1.91 -7.65 15.70
C ASP A 90 -3.08 -6.67 15.58
N LEU A 91 -4.28 -7.14 15.20
CA LEU A 91 -5.46 -6.28 15.09
C LEU A 91 -5.93 -5.70 16.45
N ARG A 92 -5.63 -6.37 17.58
CA ARG A 92 -5.80 -5.76 18.91
C ARG A 92 -4.88 -4.57 19.09
N ALA A 93 -3.59 -4.74 18.79
CA ALA A 93 -2.61 -3.67 18.92
C ALA A 93 -2.93 -2.51 17.97
N VAL A 94 -3.38 -2.79 16.74
CA VAL A 94 -3.84 -1.75 15.80
C VAL A 94 -4.96 -0.89 16.40
N ALA A 95 -5.98 -1.51 17.00
CA ALA A 95 -7.13 -0.78 17.56
C ALA A 95 -6.81 -0.09 18.90
N HIS A 96 -6.08 -0.76 19.79
CA HIS A 96 -5.94 -0.34 21.19
C HIS A 96 -4.63 0.38 21.47
N ASP A 97 -3.52 -0.04 20.86
CA ASP A 97 -2.19 0.48 21.17
C ASP A 97 -1.76 1.54 20.15
N LEU A 98 -2.02 1.31 18.86
CA LEU A 98 -1.81 2.28 17.79
C LEU A 98 -2.95 3.32 17.71
N HIS A 99 -4.09 3.02 18.33
CA HIS A 99 -5.29 3.86 18.32
C HIS A 99 -5.87 4.14 16.92
N ALA A 100 -5.58 3.30 15.92
CA ALA A 100 -6.15 3.42 14.59
C ALA A 100 -7.67 3.22 14.61
N ASP A 101 -8.38 3.92 13.71
CA ASP A 101 -9.81 3.73 13.46
C ASP A 101 -10.08 2.85 12.22
N SER A 102 -9.06 2.66 11.39
CA SER A 102 -9.14 1.94 10.13
C SER A 102 -7.98 0.99 9.94
N VAL A 103 -8.20 -0.07 9.16
CA VAL A 103 -7.14 -0.97 8.69
C VAL A 103 -7.34 -1.29 7.21
N LYS A 104 -6.27 -1.17 6.42
CA LYS A 104 -6.22 -1.66 5.04
C LYS A 104 -5.69 -3.09 5.05
N VAL A 105 -6.57 -4.06 4.81
CA VAL A 105 -6.20 -5.47 4.74
C VAL A 105 -5.92 -5.80 3.28
N THR A 106 -4.66 -6.12 2.97
CA THR A 106 -4.21 -6.36 1.59
C THR A 106 -3.41 -7.66 1.46
N GLY A 107 -3.51 -8.34 0.32
CA GLY A 107 -2.78 -9.58 0.05
C GLY A 107 -3.56 -10.60 -0.78
N ASP A 108 -3.15 -11.86 -0.68
CA ASP A 108 -3.76 -12.98 -1.39
C ASP A 108 -4.58 -13.89 -0.45
N GLY A 109 -5.22 -14.91 -1.04
CA GLY A 109 -6.03 -15.89 -0.31
C GLY A 109 -7.35 -15.32 0.22
N VAL A 110 -8.43 -15.56 -0.51
CA VAL A 110 -9.80 -15.12 -0.15
C VAL A 110 -10.16 -15.45 1.30
N GLY A 111 -9.81 -16.65 1.77
CA GLY A 111 -10.08 -17.07 3.15
C GLY A 111 -9.37 -16.21 4.19
N ARG A 112 -8.08 -15.89 3.96
CA ARG A 112 -7.29 -15.03 4.84
C ARG A 112 -7.82 -13.61 4.86
N LEU A 113 -8.14 -13.06 3.68
CA LEU A 113 -8.73 -11.73 3.52
C LEU A 113 -10.06 -11.63 4.27
N THR A 114 -10.93 -12.62 4.09
CA THR A 114 -12.25 -12.67 4.73
C THR A 114 -12.13 -12.77 6.25
N ALA A 115 -11.28 -13.66 6.76
CA ALA A 115 -11.10 -13.85 8.20
C ALA A 115 -10.52 -12.61 8.87
N THR A 116 -9.53 -11.97 8.24
CA THR A 116 -8.87 -10.77 8.77
C THR A 116 -9.82 -9.56 8.74
N ALA A 117 -10.58 -9.40 7.66
CA ALA A 117 -11.60 -8.35 7.54
C ALA A 117 -12.72 -8.49 8.58
N ALA A 118 -13.17 -9.73 8.83
CA ALA A 118 -14.19 -9.99 9.85
C ALA A 118 -13.67 -9.67 11.27
N GLU A 119 -12.47 -10.12 11.61
CA GLU A 119 -11.84 -9.81 12.91
C GLU A 119 -11.64 -8.29 13.08
N ALA A 120 -11.23 -7.57 12.03
CA ALA A 120 -11.10 -6.12 12.08
C ALA A 120 -12.45 -5.43 12.33
N ALA A 121 -13.51 -5.86 11.63
CA ALA A 121 -14.85 -5.32 11.81
C ALA A 121 -15.41 -5.59 13.22
N GLU A 122 -15.19 -6.78 13.79
CA GLU A 122 -15.59 -7.12 15.17
C GLU A 122 -14.92 -6.23 16.22
N ARG A 123 -13.75 -5.66 15.89
CA ARG A 123 -13.02 -4.71 16.74
C ARG A 123 -13.47 -3.27 16.57
N GLY A 124 -14.45 -3.02 15.70
CA GLY A 124 -14.93 -1.68 15.38
C GLY A 124 -13.99 -0.88 14.46
N LEU A 125 -13.04 -1.53 13.80
CA LEU A 125 -12.21 -0.87 12.78
C LEU A 125 -13.00 -0.73 11.48
N HIS A 126 -12.82 0.40 10.81
CA HIS A 126 -13.23 0.57 9.41
C HIS A 126 -12.28 -0.25 8.51
N VAL A 127 -12.85 -1.15 7.72
CA VAL A 127 -12.07 -2.09 6.90
C VAL A 127 -11.93 -1.53 5.49
N TRP A 128 -10.69 -1.46 5.02
CA TRP A 128 -10.37 -1.24 3.61
C TRP A 128 -9.84 -2.55 3.05
N LEU A 129 -10.70 -3.29 2.34
CA LEU A 129 -10.33 -4.60 1.83
C LEU A 129 -9.75 -4.46 0.42
N GLU A 130 -8.56 -5.01 0.21
CA GLU A 130 -7.85 -4.94 -1.07
C GLU A 130 -7.28 -6.32 -1.45
N PRO A 131 -7.86 -7.01 -2.43
CA PRO A 131 -7.25 -8.20 -3.00
C PRO A 131 -6.05 -7.80 -3.88
N THR A 132 -4.87 -8.33 -3.56
CA THR A 132 -3.60 -8.06 -4.27
C THR A 132 -2.96 -9.38 -4.70
N LEU A 133 -3.65 -10.08 -5.61
CA LEU A 133 -3.16 -11.28 -6.27
C LEU A 133 -2.47 -10.88 -7.59
N GLY A 134 -1.15 -11.08 -7.67
CA GLY A 134 -0.34 -10.76 -8.85
C GLY A 134 0.28 -11.99 -9.51
N ASP A 135 0.89 -11.78 -10.68
CA ASP A 135 1.64 -12.81 -11.43
C ASP A 135 0.83 -14.06 -11.81
N VAL A 136 -0.48 -13.89 -11.97
CA VAL A 136 -1.40 -14.94 -12.44
C VAL A 136 -2.24 -14.41 -13.61
N PRO A 137 -2.90 -15.29 -14.38
CA PRO A 137 -3.78 -14.87 -15.45
C PRO A 137 -4.83 -13.83 -15.02
N GLU A 138 -5.14 -12.91 -15.93
CA GLU A 138 -6.10 -11.80 -15.73
C GLU A 138 -7.43 -12.27 -15.12
N ARG A 139 -7.92 -13.44 -15.56
CA ARG A 139 -9.15 -14.05 -15.06
C ARG A 139 -9.08 -14.34 -13.57
N ASP A 140 -7.97 -14.92 -13.11
CA ASP A 140 -7.83 -15.39 -11.73
C ASP A 140 -7.75 -14.20 -10.76
N ILE A 141 -7.14 -13.09 -11.19
CA ILE A 141 -7.15 -11.81 -10.44
C ILE A 141 -8.58 -11.29 -10.31
N LEU A 142 -9.36 -11.27 -11.39
CA LEU A 142 -10.74 -10.79 -11.36
C LEU A 142 -11.67 -11.71 -10.56
N ASP A 143 -11.48 -13.03 -10.63
CA ASP A 143 -12.24 -14.01 -9.85
C ASP A 143 -11.93 -13.87 -8.34
N HIS A 144 -10.66 -13.66 -7.98
CA HIS A 144 -10.23 -13.37 -6.60
C HIS A 144 -10.81 -12.06 -6.07
N LEU A 145 -10.81 -10.99 -6.89
CA LEU A 145 -11.47 -9.73 -6.59
C LEU A 145 -12.98 -9.91 -6.37
N ALA A 146 -13.65 -10.67 -7.24
CA ALA A 146 -15.09 -10.89 -7.13
C ALA A 146 -15.44 -11.59 -5.81
N GLU A 147 -14.70 -12.64 -5.44
CA GLU A 147 -14.98 -13.38 -4.21
C GLU A 147 -14.64 -12.59 -2.95
N THR A 148 -13.53 -11.85 -2.96
CA THR A 148 -13.17 -10.91 -1.89
C THR A 148 -14.24 -9.81 -1.74
N GLY A 149 -14.73 -9.27 -2.85
CA GLY A 149 -15.78 -8.25 -2.87
C GLY A 149 -17.14 -8.75 -2.37
N ARG A 150 -17.51 -10.02 -2.64
CA ARG A 150 -18.70 -10.64 -2.02
C ARG A 150 -18.57 -10.71 -0.50
N SER A 151 -17.37 -10.99 -0.01
CA SER A 151 -17.06 -11.03 1.43
C SER A 151 -17.16 -9.65 2.06
N ALA A 152 -16.62 -8.61 1.39
CA ALA A 152 -16.80 -7.21 1.80
C ALA A 152 -18.29 -6.81 1.85
N GLU A 153 -19.09 -7.19 0.86
CA GLU A 153 -20.52 -6.87 0.84
C GLU A 153 -21.29 -7.57 1.98
N ARG A 154 -20.92 -8.79 2.34
CA ARG A 154 -21.51 -9.48 3.50
C ARG A 154 -21.22 -8.72 4.80
N LEU A 155 -19.97 -8.33 5.04
CA LEU A 155 -19.60 -7.53 6.21
C LEU A 155 -20.34 -6.18 6.24
N ARG A 156 -20.42 -5.49 5.11
CA ARG A 156 -21.15 -4.22 4.98
C ARG A 156 -22.63 -4.37 5.34
N ARG A 157 -23.29 -5.45 4.89
CA ARG A 157 -24.70 -5.74 5.22
C ARG A 157 -24.91 -6.07 6.70
N GLN A 158 -23.87 -6.53 7.39
CA GLN A 158 -23.87 -6.74 8.84
C GLN A 158 -23.63 -5.44 9.63
N GLY A 159 -23.44 -4.31 8.95
CA GLY A 159 -23.27 -2.99 9.57
C GLY A 159 -21.81 -2.54 9.70
N ALA A 160 -20.84 -3.31 9.22
CA ALA A 160 -19.44 -2.90 9.24
C ALA A 160 -19.18 -1.75 8.24
N GLY A 161 -18.32 -0.81 8.63
CA GLY A 161 -17.80 0.20 7.72
C GLY A 161 -16.74 -0.40 6.80
N VAL A 162 -17.09 -0.64 5.54
CA VAL A 162 -16.21 -1.33 4.58
C VAL A 162 -16.02 -0.49 3.31
N HIS A 163 -14.77 -0.37 2.88
CA HIS A 163 -14.36 0.10 1.57
C HIS A 163 -13.74 -1.07 0.81
N LEU A 164 -13.96 -1.13 -0.51
CA LEU A 164 -13.31 -2.11 -1.38
C LEU A 164 -12.36 -1.38 -2.32
N SER A 165 -11.06 -1.66 -2.20
CA SER A 165 -10.06 -1.31 -3.22
C SER A 165 -10.03 -2.46 -4.23
N VAL A 166 -10.18 -2.18 -5.53
CA VAL A 166 -10.21 -3.25 -6.55
C VAL A 166 -8.84 -3.89 -6.81
N GLY A 167 -7.79 -3.31 -6.25
CA GLY A 167 -6.42 -3.79 -6.30
C GLY A 167 -5.41 -2.68 -6.01
N CYS A 168 -4.15 -3.02 -6.16
CA CYS A 168 -2.99 -2.19 -5.85
C CYS A 168 -2.04 -2.21 -7.05
N GLU A 169 -1.57 -1.05 -7.50
CA GLU A 169 -0.45 -0.87 -8.44
C GLU A 169 -0.43 -1.88 -9.61
N PHE A 170 -1.52 -1.95 -10.38
CA PHE A 170 -1.69 -2.92 -11.46
C PHE A 170 -0.55 -2.90 -12.48
N VAL A 171 0.12 -1.76 -12.69
CA VAL A 171 1.33 -1.70 -13.53
C VAL A 171 2.42 -2.66 -13.06
N LEU A 172 2.49 -2.91 -11.75
CA LEU A 172 3.42 -3.83 -11.11
C LEU A 172 2.86 -5.25 -10.99
N TYR A 173 1.59 -5.45 -10.65
CA TYR A 173 1.07 -6.79 -10.30
C TYR A 173 0.40 -7.55 -11.44
N VAL A 174 -0.10 -6.87 -12.47
CA VAL A 174 -0.93 -7.50 -13.51
C VAL A 174 -0.09 -7.86 -14.73
N PRO A 175 0.02 -9.16 -15.09
CA PRO A 175 0.79 -9.58 -16.23
C PRO A 175 0.37 -8.89 -17.53
N GLY A 176 1.36 -8.43 -18.28
CA GLY A 176 1.19 -7.83 -19.59
C GLY A 176 0.86 -6.34 -19.60
N ILE A 177 0.66 -5.65 -18.47
CA ILE A 177 0.57 -4.17 -18.50
C ILE A 177 1.96 -3.58 -18.84
N VAL A 178 2.97 -3.95 -18.04
CA VAL A 178 4.40 -3.71 -18.30
C VAL A 178 5.04 -5.03 -18.74
N PRO A 179 6.05 -5.03 -19.64
CA PRO A 179 6.82 -6.23 -19.97
C PRO A 179 7.50 -6.83 -18.73
N GLY A 180 7.46 -8.15 -18.58
CA GLY A 180 8.09 -8.88 -17.48
C GLY A 180 7.23 -10.04 -16.99
N ALA A 181 7.88 -11.18 -16.74
CA ALA A 181 7.22 -12.41 -16.30
C ALA A 181 6.74 -12.36 -14.84
N ASN A 182 7.39 -11.52 -14.02
CA ASN A 182 7.11 -11.31 -12.61
C ASN A 182 7.19 -9.81 -12.26
N ILE A 183 6.81 -9.46 -11.03
CA ILE A 183 6.84 -8.07 -10.56
C ILE A 183 8.27 -7.50 -10.65
N GLN A 184 9.31 -8.26 -10.31
CA GLN A 184 10.71 -7.81 -10.33
C GLN A 184 11.12 -7.34 -11.73
N GLU A 185 10.88 -8.16 -12.75
CA GLU A 185 11.17 -7.81 -14.14
C GLU A 185 10.37 -6.58 -14.60
N ARG A 186 9.12 -6.42 -14.13
CA ARG A 186 8.31 -5.23 -14.46
C ARG A 186 8.86 -3.96 -13.80
N VAL A 187 9.29 -4.04 -12.54
CA VAL A 187 9.99 -2.94 -11.86
C VAL A 187 11.28 -2.59 -12.60
N GLU A 188 12.11 -3.58 -12.93
CA GLU A 188 13.34 -3.35 -13.70
C GLU A 188 13.07 -2.69 -15.05
N ASN A 189 12.03 -3.14 -15.77
CA ASN A 189 11.68 -2.56 -17.06
C ASN A 189 11.16 -1.13 -16.94
N LEU A 190 10.41 -0.80 -15.88
CA LEU A 190 10.02 0.58 -15.58
C LEU A 190 11.25 1.46 -15.31
N LEU A 191 12.16 1.00 -14.46
CA LEU A 191 13.38 1.74 -14.10
C LEU A 191 14.32 1.95 -15.29
N LYS A 192 14.46 0.94 -16.16
CA LYS A 192 15.29 1.00 -17.37
C LYS A 192 14.61 1.73 -18.53
N GLY A 193 13.33 2.07 -18.42
CA GLY A 193 12.54 2.64 -19.52
C GLY A 193 12.24 1.64 -20.65
N ASN A 194 12.32 0.34 -20.36
CA ASN A 194 12.11 -0.76 -21.32
C ASN A 194 10.62 -1.11 -21.47
N PHE A 195 9.79 -0.09 -21.70
CA PHE A 195 8.35 -0.26 -21.92
C PHE A 195 7.81 0.83 -22.85
N ASP A 196 6.66 0.57 -23.46
CA ASP A 196 5.94 1.59 -24.25
C ASP A 196 4.88 2.25 -23.35
N PRO A 197 4.99 3.55 -23.05
CA PRO A 197 4.08 4.24 -22.14
C PRO A 197 2.65 4.32 -22.67
N VAL A 198 2.45 4.39 -23.99
CA VAL A 198 1.12 4.43 -24.62
C VAL A 198 0.46 3.06 -24.52
N VAL A 199 1.23 1.99 -24.76
CA VAL A 199 0.73 0.61 -24.61
C VAL A 199 0.41 0.32 -23.14
N MET A 200 1.29 0.71 -22.22
CA MET A 200 1.09 0.57 -20.77
C MET A 200 -0.21 1.26 -20.33
N ALA A 201 -0.37 2.56 -20.62
CA ALA A 201 -1.56 3.32 -20.25
C ALA A 201 -2.85 2.69 -20.82
N ARG A 202 -2.85 2.29 -22.10
CA ARG A 202 -4.00 1.60 -22.72
C ARG A 202 -4.34 0.29 -22.02
N ARG A 203 -3.33 -0.51 -21.64
CA ARG A 203 -3.53 -1.80 -20.97
C ARG A 203 -3.99 -1.60 -19.52
N LEU A 204 -3.43 -0.61 -18.82
CA LEU A 204 -3.85 -0.20 -17.49
C LEU A 204 -5.31 0.26 -17.48
N HIS A 205 -5.70 1.16 -18.39
CA HIS A 205 -7.09 1.60 -18.52
C HIS A 205 -8.05 0.44 -18.79
N ARG A 206 -7.68 -0.47 -19.71
CA ARG A 206 -8.49 -1.66 -20.01
C ARG A 206 -8.70 -2.52 -18.76
N PHE A 207 -7.63 -2.84 -18.04
CA PHE A 207 -7.73 -3.73 -16.89
C PHE A 207 -8.43 -3.06 -15.71
N THR A 208 -8.12 -1.80 -15.42
CA THR A 208 -8.77 -1.02 -14.35
C THR A 208 -10.28 -0.91 -14.58
N ALA A 209 -10.73 -0.70 -15.81
CA ALA A 209 -12.16 -0.72 -16.15
C ALA A 209 -12.82 -2.08 -15.89
N LYS A 210 -12.13 -3.19 -16.18
CA LYS A 210 -12.62 -4.54 -15.85
C LYS A 210 -12.69 -4.75 -14.34
N ALA A 211 -11.64 -4.39 -13.61
CA ALA A 211 -11.58 -4.50 -12.15
C ALA A 211 -12.69 -3.67 -11.48
N ALA A 212 -12.88 -2.41 -11.88
CA ALA A 212 -13.96 -1.55 -11.39
C ALA A 212 -15.35 -2.16 -11.66
N LYS A 213 -15.58 -2.67 -12.88
CA LYS A 213 -16.84 -3.36 -13.22
C LYS A 213 -17.06 -4.60 -12.35
N THR A 214 -16.03 -5.42 -12.16
CA THR A 214 -16.09 -6.62 -11.33
C THR A 214 -16.39 -6.26 -9.87
N GLY A 215 -15.62 -5.36 -9.27
CA GLY A 215 -15.85 -4.88 -7.90
C GLY A 215 -17.27 -4.34 -7.71
N ARG A 216 -17.75 -3.49 -8.63
CA ARG A 216 -19.11 -2.92 -8.55
C ARG A 216 -20.23 -3.96 -8.72
N SER A 217 -19.97 -5.07 -9.41
CA SER A 217 -20.95 -6.14 -9.59
C SER A 217 -21.23 -6.92 -8.29
N VAL A 218 -20.25 -6.98 -7.39
CA VAL A 218 -20.33 -7.74 -6.14
C VAL A 218 -20.46 -6.86 -4.89
N PHE A 219 -20.07 -5.58 -4.97
CA PHE A 219 -20.01 -4.67 -3.81
C PHE A 219 -20.78 -3.36 -4.07
N ARG A 220 -21.61 -2.97 -3.09
CA ARG A 220 -22.47 -1.77 -3.19
C ARG A 220 -22.03 -0.61 -2.31
N GLY A 221 -20.93 -0.74 -1.57
CA GLY A 221 -20.32 0.34 -0.79
C GLY A 221 -19.31 1.18 -1.59
N PRO A 222 -18.49 1.99 -0.89
CA PRO A 222 -17.47 2.83 -1.50
C PRO A 222 -16.35 2.02 -2.16
N LEU A 223 -16.14 2.24 -3.45
CA LEU A 223 -15.16 1.54 -4.28
C LEU A 223 -14.00 2.46 -4.63
N THR A 224 -12.77 1.96 -4.55
CA THR A 224 -11.55 2.67 -4.95
C THR A 224 -10.55 1.74 -5.63
N TYR A 225 -9.38 2.26 -5.93
CA TYR A 225 -8.19 1.56 -6.42
C TYR A 225 -6.96 2.22 -5.77
N ALA A 226 -5.96 1.45 -5.35
CA ALA A 226 -4.69 1.97 -4.83
C ALA A 226 -3.70 2.12 -5.97
N ALA A 227 -3.61 3.34 -6.51
CA ALA A 227 -2.75 3.65 -7.64
C ALA A 227 -1.35 4.05 -7.18
N ALA A 228 -0.31 3.58 -7.87
CA ALA A 228 1.01 4.19 -7.76
C ALA A 228 0.94 5.66 -8.23
N GLN A 229 1.80 6.53 -7.69
CA GLN A 229 1.69 8.00 -7.86
C GLN A 229 1.61 8.47 -9.31
N ASP A 230 2.26 7.76 -10.24
CA ASP A 230 2.38 8.13 -11.66
C ASP A 230 1.41 7.35 -12.58
N GLU A 231 0.47 6.58 -12.03
CA GLU A 231 -0.52 5.88 -12.84
C GLU A 231 -1.57 6.84 -13.42
N ASP A 232 -1.81 6.72 -14.73
CA ASP A 232 -2.96 7.35 -15.39
C ASP A 232 -4.22 6.50 -15.11
N VAL A 233 -5.09 7.02 -14.25
CA VAL A 233 -6.30 6.32 -13.79
C VAL A 233 -7.54 7.15 -14.11
N ASP A 234 -8.52 6.51 -14.75
CA ASP A 234 -9.87 7.05 -14.87
C ASP A 234 -10.60 6.97 -13.51
N TRP A 235 -10.43 8.01 -12.70
CA TRP A 235 -11.12 8.14 -11.43
C TRP A 235 -12.64 8.20 -11.56
N GLY A 236 -13.19 8.42 -12.76
CA GLY A 236 -14.62 8.34 -13.04
C GLY A 236 -15.25 6.99 -12.65
N LEU A 237 -14.44 5.92 -12.65
CA LEU A 237 -14.85 4.56 -12.33
C LEU A 237 -15.07 4.28 -10.83
N PHE A 238 -14.56 5.15 -9.96
CA PHE A 238 -14.47 4.92 -8.51
C PHE A 238 -15.21 5.99 -7.69
N ASP A 239 -15.49 5.72 -6.42
CA ASP A 239 -16.11 6.69 -5.52
C ASP A 239 -15.06 7.60 -4.85
N LEU A 240 -13.81 7.11 -4.75
CA LEU A 240 -12.68 7.82 -4.16
C LEU A 240 -11.48 7.82 -5.12
N VAL A 241 -10.60 8.78 -4.91
CA VAL A 241 -9.23 8.74 -5.42
C VAL A 241 -8.37 8.01 -4.40
N GLY A 242 -7.73 6.90 -4.76
CA GLY A 242 -6.84 6.14 -3.89
C GLY A 242 -5.41 6.15 -4.39
N ILE A 243 -4.48 6.69 -3.60
CA ILE A 243 -3.08 6.84 -4.01
C ILE A 243 -2.13 6.22 -2.98
N ASP A 244 -1.13 5.49 -3.46
CA ASP A 244 0.01 5.05 -2.67
C ASP A 244 1.07 6.15 -2.74
N TYR A 245 1.30 6.83 -1.61
CA TYR A 245 1.99 8.11 -1.53
C TYR A 245 3.38 7.99 -0.89
N TYR A 246 4.41 8.01 -1.73
CA TYR A 246 5.81 7.89 -1.31
C TYR A 246 6.68 9.09 -1.74
N SER A 247 6.08 10.25 -2.02
CA SER A 247 6.84 11.44 -2.36
C SER A 247 7.54 12.05 -1.14
N PHE A 248 8.73 12.61 -1.37
CA PHE A 248 9.46 13.37 -0.36
C PHE A 248 9.65 14.82 -0.76
N PHE A 249 9.33 15.73 0.16
CA PHE A 249 9.59 17.15 0.00
C PHE A 249 10.22 17.73 1.26
N ARG A 250 11.26 18.56 1.08
CA ARG A 250 11.92 19.25 2.20
C ARG A 250 11.04 20.29 2.89
N ARG A 251 9.99 20.78 2.22
CA ARG A 251 9.11 21.82 2.73
C ARG A 251 7.68 21.27 2.86
N PRO A 252 7.03 21.38 4.03
CA PRO A 252 5.65 20.96 4.24
C PRO A 252 4.65 21.54 3.22
N SER A 253 4.87 22.78 2.78
CA SER A 253 4.02 23.43 1.76
C SER A 253 4.00 22.72 0.41
N ASP A 254 5.03 21.94 0.12
CA ASP A 254 5.22 21.32 -1.18
C ASP A 254 4.36 20.04 -1.27
N TYR A 255 4.20 19.31 -0.16
CA TYR A 255 3.19 18.25 -0.02
C TYR A 255 1.78 18.77 -0.31
N LEU A 256 1.41 19.92 0.26
CA LEU A 256 0.07 20.49 0.06
C LEU A 256 -0.19 20.85 -1.42
N ARG A 257 0.82 21.38 -2.11
CA ARG A 257 0.71 21.70 -3.54
C ARG A 257 0.61 20.43 -4.38
N ASP A 258 1.40 19.43 -4.04
CA ASP A 258 1.38 18.15 -4.72
C ASP A 258 0.02 17.44 -4.54
N LEU A 259 -0.48 17.34 -3.31
CA LEU A 259 -1.78 16.72 -3.01
C LEU A 259 -2.97 17.50 -3.59
N ALA A 260 -2.86 18.81 -3.80
CA ALA A 260 -3.92 19.63 -4.37
C ALA A 260 -4.31 19.18 -5.79
N GLN A 261 -3.40 18.54 -6.53
CA GLN A 261 -3.70 18.07 -7.88
C GLN A 261 -4.83 17.03 -7.90
N TYR A 262 -4.96 16.20 -6.85
CA TYR A 262 -5.99 15.17 -6.76
C TYR A 262 -7.37 15.75 -6.46
N LYS A 263 -7.45 16.97 -5.90
CA LYS A 263 -8.72 17.65 -5.63
C LYS A 263 -9.49 18.00 -6.91
N ARG A 264 -8.81 18.08 -8.06
CA ARG A 264 -9.43 18.37 -9.37
C ARG A 264 -10.51 17.37 -9.77
N PHE A 265 -10.47 16.15 -9.21
CA PHE A 265 -11.44 15.10 -9.50
C PHE A 265 -12.77 15.28 -8.76
N GLY A 266 -12.85 16.20 -7.78
CA GLY A 266 -14.08 16.47 -7.04
C GLY A 266 -14.54 15.30 -6.15
N LYS A 267 -13.64 14.35 -5.83
CA LYS A 267 -13.90 13.15 -5.03
C LYS A 267 -13.06 13.16 -3.75
N PRO A 268 -13.48 12.46 -2.69
CA PRO A 268 -12.62 12.23 -1.53
C PRO A 268 -11.32 11.54 -1.94
N VAL A 269 -10.21 11.98 -1.35
CA VAL A 269 -8.87 11.45 -1.63
C VAL A 269 -8.38 10.64 -0.43
N ALA A 270 -8.04 9.39 -0.65
CA ALA A 270 -7.49 8.48 0.34
C ALA A 270 -6.03 8.18 -0.01
N VAL A 271 -5.13 8.41 0.95
CA VAL A 271 -3.76 7.89 0.91
C VAL A 271 -3.83 6.44 1.37
N MET A 272 -3.78 5.53 0.39
CA MET A 272 -3.93 4.10 0.59
C MET A 272 -2.67 3.47 1.16
N GLU A 273 -1.52 4.12 0.99
CA GLU A 273 -0.23 3.80 1.60
C GLU A 273 0.61 5.06 1.78
N PHE A 274 1.36 5.14 2.87
CA PHE A 274 2.49 6.06 3.01
C PHE A 274 3.50 5.50 4.01
N GLY A 275 4.78 5.74 3.76
CA GLY A 275 5.83 5.31 4.68
C GLY A 275 7.22 5.53 4.13
N CYS A 276 8.22 5.09 4.87
CA CYS A 276 9.60 4.97 4.39
C CYS A 276 10.31 3.86 5.17
N CYS A 277 11.45 3.41 4.64
CA CYS A 277 12.32 2.44 5.30
C CYS A 277 13.02 3.02 6.55
N THR A 278 13.73 2.17 7.29
CA THR A 278 14.22 2.49 8.64
C THR A 278 15.70 2.92 8.66
N PHE A 279 16.12 3.80 7.74
CA PHE A 279 17.50 4.31 7.66
C PHE A 279 17.59 5.80 7.32
N GLU A 280 18.75 6.41 7.57
CA GLU A 280 19.02 7.81 7.21
C GLU A 280 19.00 8.03 5.69
N GLY A 281 18.15 8.94 5.22
CA GLY A 281 17.94 9.18 3.79
C GLY A 281 16.89 8.27 3.13
N ALA A 282 16.20 7.42 3.90
CA ALA A 282 15.13 6.58 3.38
C ALA A 282 13.95 7.35 2.76
N PRO A 283 13.47 8.47 3.35
CA PRO A 283 12.38 9.25 2.75
C PRO A 283 12.69 9.70 1.31
N GLU A 284 13.92 10.12 1.04
CA GLU A 284 14.37 10.58 -0.27
C GLU A 284 14.33 9.48 -1.35
N GLN A 285 14.35 8.20 -0.95
CA GLN A 285 14.27 7.06 -1.86
C GLN A 285 12.82 6.69 -2.21
N GLY A 286 11.83 7.34 -1.58
CA GLY A 286 10.41 7.14 -1.85
C GLY A 286 10.02 5.67 -1.79
N GLY A 287 9.20 5.22 -2.76
CA GLY A 287 8.71 3.83 -2.83
C GLY A 287 9.79 2.80 -3.13
N MET A 288 11.00 3.23 -3.49
CA MET A 288 12.14 2.36 -3.80
C MET A 288 13.12 2.21 -2.63
N GLY A 289 12.81 2.71 -1.43
CA GLY A 289 13.70 2.60 -0.27
C GLY A 289 14.08 1.16 0.14
N TRP A 290 13.34 0.15 -0.33
CA TRP A 290 13.64 -1.27 -0.11
C TRP A 290 14.77 -1.80 -0.99
N ASP A 291 15.10 -1.13 -2.11
CA ASP A 291 16.21 -1.49 -3.02
C ASP A 291 17.58 -1.10 -2.40
N VAL A 292 17.75 -1.48 -1.15
CA VAL A 292 18.98 -1.38 -0.38
C VAL A 292 19.47 -2.74 0.10
N VAL A 293 18.74 -3.80 -0.19
CA VAL A 293 19.16 -5.17 0.03
C VAL A 293 19.84 -5.70 -1.24
N ASP A 294 21.01 -6.30 -1.06
CA ASP A 294 21.75 -7.03 -2.08
C ASP A 294 21.35 -8.51 -2.03
N TYR A 295 20.44 -8.86 -2.93
CA TYR A 295 19.92 -10.21 -3.11
C TYR A 295 20.76 -11.09 -4.03
N THR A 296 21.93 -10.59 -4.48
CA THR A 296 22.92 -11.42 -5.18
C THR A 296 23.77 -12.25 -4.21
N LYS A 297 23.59 -12.02 -2.91
CA LYS A 297 24.29 -12.71 -1.82
C LYS A 297 23.36 -13.64 -1.07
N ASP A 298 23.95 -14.70 -0.51
CA ASP A 298 23.24 -15.68 0.32
C ASP A 298 23.98 -15.85 1.66
N PRO A 299 23.39 -15.41 2.80
CA PRO A 299 22.10 -14.73 2.91
C PRO A 299 22.14 -13.29 2.34
N PRO A 300 20.97 -12.70 1.99
CA PRO A 300 20.89 -11.32 1.54
C PRO A 300 21.47 -10.33 2.54
N GLU A 301 22.13 -9.28 2.03
CA GLU A 301 22.84 -8.29 2.83
C GLU A 301 22.34 -6.88 2.55
N ILE A 302 22.31 -6.01 3.55
CA ILE A 302 22.16 -4.59 3.33
C ILE A 302 23.40 -4.05 2.59
N LYS A 303 23.18 -3.28 1.52
CA LYS A 303 24.20 -2.49 0.82
C LYS A 303 24.95 -1.61 1.83
N ALA A 304 26.29 -1.52 1.67
CA ALA A 304 27.16 -0.84 2.62
C ALA A 304 26.87 0.67 2.74
N GLY A 305 27.20 1.23 3.91
CA GLY A 305 27.13 2.69 4.15
C GLY A 305 25.78 3.22 4.64
N LEU A 306 24.80 2.34 4.84
CA LEU A 306 23.50 2.73 5.42
C LEU A 306 23.52 2.70 6.94
N VAL A 307 22.85 3.68 7.54
CA VAL A 307 22.73 3.84 8.99
C VAL A 307 21.27 3.68 9.38
N ARG A 308 20.97 2.66 10.19
CA ARG A 308 19.62 2.43 10.74
C ARG A 308 19.17 3.64 11.55
N SER A 309 17.94 4.10 11.32
CA SER A 309 17.34 5.21 12.05
C SER A 309 15.82 5.08 12.12
N GLU A 310 15.30 4.56 13.24
CA GLU A 310 13.86 4.57 13.54
C GLU A 310 13.33 6.00 13.68
N ARG A 311 14.17 6.93 14.16
CA ARG A 311 13.85 8.35 14.28
C ARG A 311 13.57 9.00 12.92
N THR A 312 14.34 8.65 11.88
CA THR A 312 14.11 9.16 10.52
C THR A 312 12.75 8.71 9.99
N GLN A 313 12.43 7.43 10.17
CA GLN A 313 11.12 6.89 9.80
C GLN A 313 10.00 7.60 10.58
N ALA A 314 10.12 7.70 11.90
CA ALA A 314 9.11 8.33 12.75
C ALA A 314 8.85 9.79 12.37
N ALA A 315 9.91 10.59 12.15
CA ALA A 315 9.80 11.99 11.78
C ALA A 315 9.07 12.17 10.44
N TYR A 316 9.48 11.41 9.41
CA TYR A 316 8.84 11.47 8.10
C TYR A 316 7.36 11.09 8.17
N LEU A 317 7.00 9.97 8.83
CA LEU A 317 5.62 9.53 8.98
C LEU A 317 4.75 10.61 9.66
N THR A 318 5.24 11.28 10.70
CA THR A 318 4.47 12.34 11.36
C THR A 318 4.34 13.60 10.53
N ASP A 319 5.38 13.98 9.79
CA ASP A 319 5.38 15.19 8.96
C ASP A 319 4.40 15.06 7.77
N VAL A 320 4.41 13.90 7.08
CA VAL A 320 3.48 13.68 5.96
C VAL A 320 2.04 13.50 6.43
N LEU A 321 1.83 12.85 7.58
CA LEU A 321 0.50 12.74 8.18
C LEU A 321 -0.09 14.12 8.49
N ALA A 322 0.71 15.03 9.07
CA ALA A 322 0.28 16.40 9.33
C ALA A 322 -0.08 17.15 8.04
N ALA A 323 0.65 16.90 6.94
CA ALA A 323 0.30 17.45 5.62
C ALA A 323 -1.03 16.89 5.09
N PHE A 324 -1.30 15.59 5.27
CA PHE A 324 -2.57 14.97 4.88
C PHE A 324 -3.76 15.55 5.68
N GLU A 325 -3.57 15.77 6.98
CA GLU A 325 -4.58 16.41 7.82
C GLU A 325 -4.84 17.85 7.42
N ALA A 326 -3.78 18.63 7.18
CA ALA A 326 -3.89 20.01 6.70
C ALA A 326 -4.53 20.10 5.31
N ALA A 327 -4.29 19.11 4.45
CA ALA A 327 -4.95 19.00 3.14
C ALA A 327 -6.42 18.59 3.23
N GLY A 328 -6.89 18.10 4.38
CA GLY A 328 -8.25 17.62 4.60
C GLY A 328 -8.57 16.37 3.77
N LEU A 329 -7.62 15.43 3.71
CA LEU A 329 -7.82 14.16 2.98
C LEU A 329 -8.85 13.28 3.71
N TYR A 330 -9.39 12.30 3.00
CA TYR A 330 -10.41 11.40 3.54
C TYR A 330 -9.79 10.34 4.47
N ALA A 331 -8.71 9.69 4.03
CA ALA A 331 -8.05 8.63 4.78
C ALA A 331 -6.54 8.65 4.57
N ALA A 332 -5.79 8.11 5.54
CA ALA A 332 -4.36 7.83 5.40
C ALA A 332 -3.99 6.51 6.11
N MET A 333 -3.30 5.62 5.40
CA MET A 333 -2.88 4.31 5.91
C MET A 333 -1.36 4.21 5.95
N ALA A 334 -0.79 4.14 7.15
CA ALA A 334 0.66 3.92 7.30
C ALA A 334 1.03 2.53 6.77
N TYR A 335 1.96 2.47 5.83
CA TYR A 335 2.48 1.23 5.29
C TYR A 335 3.79 0.89 6.02
N THR A 336 3.90 -0.25 6.71
CA THR A 336 2.88 -1.29 7.02
C THR A 336 2.92 -1.63 8.51
N PHE A 337 1.99 -2.43 9.04
CA PHE A 337 2.01 -2.80 10.46
C PHE A 337 3.24 -3.65 10.80
N VAL A 338 3.46 -4.74 10.07
CA VAL A 338 4.55 -5.71 10.29
C VAL A 338 5.00 -6.32 8.97
N THR A 339 6.30 -6.59 8.86
CA THR A 339 6.93 -7.29 7.72
C THR A 339 7.69 -8.49 8.28
N ARG A 340 7.06 -9.67 8.26
CA ARG A 340 7.51 -10.86 9.02
C ARG A 340 8.77 -11.50 8.43
N ASP A 341 9.01 -11.28 7.17
CA ASP A 341 10.13 -11.74 6.34
C ASP A 341 11.38 -10.84 6.44
N ALA A 342 11.28 -9.68 7.10
CA ALA A 342 12.38 -8.75 7.33
C ALA A 342 12.77 -8.70 8.82
N PRO A 343 13.54 -9.67 9.34
CA PRO A 343 13.90 -9.72 10.75
C PRO A 343 14.88 -8.60 11.13
N HIS A 344 14.76 -8.12 12.36
CA HIS A 344 15.69 -7.20 12.96
C HIS A 344 16.90 -7.90 13.56
N ARG A 345 18.12 -7.45 13.21
CA ARG A 345 19.39 -8.01 13.71
C ARG A 345 20.30 -6.96 14.34
N ARG A 346 20.02 -6.61 15.60
CA ARG A 346 20.78 -5.60 16.37
C ARG A 346 22.31 -5.80 16.37
N HIS A 347 22.77 -7.04 16.45
CA HIS A 347 24.19 -7.38 16.53
C HIS A 347 24.81 -7.75 15.17
N ASP A 348 24.04 -7.65 14.10
CA ASP A 348 24.47 -7.97 12.74
C ASP A 348 23.79 -7.02 11.73
N PRO A 349 24.22 -5.74 11.69
CA PRO A 349 23.61 -4.73 10.83
C PRO A 349 23.65 -5.09 9.34
N ARG A 350 24.62 -5.94 8.92
CA ARG A 350 24.77 -6.36 7.53
C ARG A 350 23.58 -7.20 7.06
N HIS A 351 22.92 -7.91 7.98
CA HIS A 351 21.75 -8.73 7.65
C HIS A 351 20.50 -8.26 8.41
N ASP A 352 20.46 -7.00 8.85
CA ASP A 352 19.30 -6.36 9.49
C ASP A 352 18.26 -5.95 8.42
N LEU A 353 17.55 -6.93 7.86
CA LEU A 353 16.57 -6.72 6.78
C LEU A 353 15.42 -5.77 7.18
N ASP A 354 15.10 -5.69 8.48
CA ASP A 354 14.14 -4.70 8.99
C ASP A 354 14.52 -3.25 8.64
N MET A 355 15.81 -2.97 8.40
CA MET A 355 16.25 -1.65 7.95
C MET A 355 15.66 -1.27 6.59
N ALA A 356 15.49 -2.24 5.68
CA ALA A 356 14.85 -2.06 4.38
C ALA A 356 13.31 -2.14 4.43
N SER A 357 12.73 -2.42 5.60
CA SER A 357 11.29 -2.53 5.78
C SER A 357 10.64 -1.18 6.06
N TYR A 358 9.44 -1.00 5.48
CA TYR A 358 8.52 0.11 5.76
C TYR A 358 7.72 -0.10 7.05
N SER A 359 7.75 -1.29 7.64
CA SER A 359 6.92 -1.61 8.80
C SER A 359 7.15 -0.65 9.97
N ILE A 360 6.08 -0.29 10.67
CA ILE A 360 6.13 0.53 11.89
C ILE A 360 6.48 -0.30 13.13
N THR A 361 6.50 -1.63 13.00
CA THR A 361 7.03 -2.57 14.00
C THR A 361 8.23 -3.30 13.41
N LYS A 362 9.11 -3.83 14.26
CA LYS A 362 10.25 -4.65 13.84
C LYS A 362 10.01 -6.11 14.18
N THR A 363 10.36 -7.01 13.27
CA THR A 363 10.17 -8.45 13.45
C THR A 363 11.35 -9.05 14.21
N ILE A 364 11.06 -9.78 15.29
CA ILE A 364 12.04 -10.48 16.12
C ILE A 364 11.84 -11.98 15.99
N GLU A 365 12.86 -12.67 15.47
CA GLU A 365 12.92 -14.14 15.44
C GLU A 365 13.01 -14.69 16.86
N LYS A 366 12.15 -15.65 17.23
CA LYS A 366 12.24 -16.28 18.57
C LYS A 366 13.50 -17.12 18.72
N ARG A 367 13.92 -17.78 17.65
CA ARG A 367 15.20 -18.48 17.53
C ARG A 367 15.79 -18.15 16.15
N PRO A 368 16.82 -17.30 16.06
CA PRO A 368 17.43 -16.94 14.79
C PRO A 368 17.84 -18.17 13.98
N GLY A 369 17.44 -18.21 12.70
CA GLY A 369 17.76 -19.31 11.79
C GLY A 369 16.89 -20.57 11.93
N ASP A 370 15.89 -20.59 12.82
CA ASP A 370 14.87 -21.66 12.86
C ASP A 370 13.53 -21.15 12.29
N PRO A 371 13.20 -21.50 11.03
CA PRO A 371 11.98 -21.04 10.36
C PRO A 371 10.69 -21.61 10.97
N ALA A 372 10.78 -22.57 11.90
CA ALA A 372 9.64 -23.13 12.63
C ALA A 372 9.45 -22.49 14.02
N ALA A 373 10.43 -21.74 14.54
CA ALA A 373 10.36 -21.17 15.88
C ALA A 373 9.33 -20.04 16.00
N GLY A 374 8.91 -19.44 14.89
CA GLY A 374 7.99 -18.31 14.85
C GLY A 374 8.68 -16.98 15.13
N VAL A 375 7.93 -15.90 14.88
CA VAL A 375 8.37 -14.52 15.12
C VAL A 375 7.43 -13.83 16.11
N HIS A 376 7.86 -12.69 16.64
CA HIS A 376 6.98 -11.68 17.23
C HIS A 376 7.44 -10.31 16.76
N TRP A 377 6.70 -9.25 17.09
CA TRP A 377 7.10 -7.90 16.76
C TRP A 377 7.28 -7.03 18.00
N GLU A 378 8.13 -6.03 17.88
CA GLU A 378 8.29 -4.94 18.84
C GLU A 378 7.97 -3.60 18.15
N PRO A 379 7.37 -2.62 18.85
CA PRO A 379 7.09 -1.32 18.25
C PRO A 379 8.40 -0.58 17.90
N LYS A 380 8.46 0.05 16.71
CA LYS A 380 9.49 1.03 16.39
C LYS A 380 9.11 2.40 16.95
N GLU A 381 10.04 3.35 16.90
CA GLU A 381 9.73 4.76 17.19
C GLU A 381 8.56 5.30 16.35
N ALA A 382 8.42 4.85 15.09
CA ALA A 382 7.33 5.21 14.20
C ALA A 382 5.95 4.78 14.73
N PHE A 383 5.83 3.56 15.28
CA PHE A 383 4.61 3.09 15.92
C PHE A 383 4.19 4.03 17.06
N HIS A 384 5.14 4.35 17.95
CA HIS A 384 4.86 5.23 19.08
C HIS A 384 4.51 6.66 18.64
N ALA A 385 5.14 7.16 17.58
CA ALA A 385 4.86 8.48 17.03
C ALA A 385 3.45 8.56 16.45
N LEU A 386 3.05 7.58 15.62
CA LEU A 386 1.69 7.50 15.07
C LEU A 386 0.65 7.29 16.17
N ALA A 387 0.90 6.40 17.13
CA ALA A 387 -0.02 6.16 18.25
C ALA A 387 -0.35 7.44 19.01
N ARG A 388 0.65 8.31 19.26
CA ARG A 388 0.41 9.62 19.89
C ARG A 388 -0.51 10.51 19.04
N GLN A 389 -0.27 10.59 17.73
CA GLN A 389 -1.09 11.39 16.81
C GLN A 389 -2.53 10.86 16.70
N TYR A 390 -2.69 9.54 16.54
CA TYR A 390 -4.01 8.92 16.42
C TYR A 390 -4.79 9.05 17.74
N GLY A 391 -4.11 8.86 18.87
CA GLY A 391 -4.70 8.96 20.20
C GLY A 391 -5.05 10.38 20.66
N SER A 392 -4.38 11.43 20.17
CA SER A 392 -4.80 12.82 20.43
C SER A 392 -6.11 13.17 19.72
N HIS A 393 -6.32 12.63 18.52
CA HIS A 393 -7.55 12.88 17.76
C HIS A 393 -8.77 12.13 18.28
N ARG A 394 -8.62 10.91 18.81
CA ARG A 394 -9.75 10.20 19.45
C ARG A 394 -10.31 10.90 20.69
N ARG A 395 -9.52 11.78 21.31
CA ARG A 395 -9.90 12.55 22.51
C ARG A 395 -10.49 13.93 22.20
N ALA A 396 -10.42 14.38 20.95
CA ALA A 396 -10.92 15.68 20.48
C ALA A 396 -12.27 15.57 19.75
#